data_AF-A0A453EH08-F1
#
_entry.id   AF-A0A453EH08-F1
#
_cell.length_a   1.000
_cell.length_b   1.000
_cell.length_c   1.000
_cell.angle_alpha   90.00
_cell.angle_beta   90.00
_cell.angle_gamma   90.00
#
_symmetry.space_group_name_H-M   'P 1'
#
loop_
_entity.id
_entity.type
_entity.pdbx_description
1 polymer ?
#
loop_
_entity_poly.entity_id
_entity_poly.type
_entity_poly.pdbx_seq_one_letter_code
_entity_poly.pdbx_strand_id
1 'polypeptide(L)'
;MRADGDILLKSELIVPTAGGLYQLVKRVSQMAISRRPIVQEDILVFRSLVEERFEDIATQLRGSHWTSTCVITTTKFNSFFYGREDAHAALCYLTQRGKARYLAIRKEDPVEGVKFPLVSAHAPAVSKFDCDTLHLVWQEEKLQQQFDVLDRRWEISRRAALMSFKAGDKQGAFRYVRQSKLFSESRNKCTQLLERVEEVISLIASAESTKQVYEAIQIGMKAMKEHNVSIEDINTHLKEVDDLVAAQRKINVALESAPLHSLADEEDIEEEFRNLEAELEDKISPVHVEEPEPVLHANDDSPDETVESLSNNLSSMKLGAM
;
A
#
# COMPACT_ATOMS: atom_id res chain seq x y z
N MET A 1 31.82 0.25 5.99
CA MET A 1 30.86 -0.84 5.75
C MET A 1 29.87 -0.38 4.70
N ARG A 2 29.55 -1.18 3.66
CA ARG A 2 28.26 -1.03 2.95
C ARG A 2 27.28 -1.90 3.72
N ALA A 3 26.40 -1.29 4.52
CA ALA A 3 25.36 -2.03 5.23
C ALA A 3 24.26 -2.42 4.23
N ASP A 4 24.23 -3.72 3.92
CA ASP A 4 23.17 -4.47 3.24
C ASP A 4 22.27 -3.70 2.24
N GLY A 5 22.89 -3.08 1.23
CA GLY A 5 22.19 -2.46 0.09
C GLY A 5 21.34 -1.21 0.38
N ASP A 6 21.26 -0.74 1.63
CA ASP A 6 20.35 0.34 2.03
C ASP A 6 20.94 1.76 1.91
N ILE A 7 22.24 1.86 1.61
CA ILE A 7 22.93 3.12 1.30
C ILE A 7 23.49 3.06 -0.12
N LEU A 8 23.02 3.97 -0.98
CA LEU A 8 23.46 4.13 -2.37
C LEU A 8 24.25 5.43 -2.54
N LEU A 9 25.18 5.48 -3.51
CA LEU A 9 25.80 6.74 -3.92
C LEU A 9 24.94 7.43 -4.99
N LYS A 10 24.81 8.76 -4.94
CA LYS A 10 24.15 9.54 -6.02
C LYS A 10 24.78 9.28 -7.40
N SER A 11 26.07 8.96 -7.44
CA SER A 11 26.79 8.55 -8.65
C SER A 11 26.30 7.22 -9.25
N GLU A 12 25.75 6.31 -8.44
CA GLU A 12 25.14 5.03 -8.85
C GLU A 12 23.72 5.20 -9.44
N LEU A 13 23.06 6.35 -9.22
CA LEU A 13 21.66 6.55 -9.64
C LEU A 13 21.47 6.93 -11.13
N ILE A 14 20.33 6.56 -11.70
CA ILE A 14 19.88 6.94 -13.05
C ILE A 14 19.37 8.38 -13.06
N VAL A 15 19.86 9.23 -13.98
CA VAL A 15 19.51 10.67 -14.07
C VAL A 15 18.34 10.88 -15.05
N PRO A 16 17.09 11.16 -14.62
CA PRO A 16 15.91 11.01 -15.49
C PRO A 16 15.85 11.95 -16.71
N THR A 17 16.52 13.10 -16.65
CA THR A 17 16.61 14.08 -17.74
C THR A 17 17.58 13.68 -18.87
N ALA A 18 18.46 12.70 -18.64
CA ALA A 18 19.50 12.33 -19.59
C ALA A 18 19.05 11.25 -20.61
N GLY A 19 19.39 11.45 -21.88
CA GLY A 19 18.96 10.58 -22.98
C GLY A 19 19.52 9.15 -22.90
N GLY A 20 18.83 8.19 -23.53
CA GLY A 20 19.10 6.75 -23.39
C GLY A 20 20.56 6.31 -23.62
N LEU A 21 21.26 6.93 -24.58
CA LEU A 21 22.68 6.65 -24.83
C LEU A 21 23.58 7.03 -23.63
N TYR A 22 23.30 8.16 -22.96
CA TYR A 22 24.01 8.55 -21.74
C TYR A 22 23.76 7.54 -20.61
N GLN A 23 22.52 7.02 -20.49
CA GLN A 23 22.20 6.00 -19.48
C GLN A 23 22.98 4.69 -19.72
N LEU A 24 23.11 4.26 -20.98
CA LEU A 24 23.88 3.07 -21.34
C LEU A 24 25.38 3.26 -21.04
N VAL A 25 25.96 4.40 -21.45
CA VAL A 25 27.36 4.74 -21.13
C VAL A 25 27.58 4.84 -19.62
N LYS A 26 26.65 5.45 -18.87
CA LYS A 26 26.73 5.55 -17.39
C LYS A 26 26.68 4.17 -16.73
N ARG A 27 25.77 3.28 -17.15
CA ARG A 27 25.67 1.90 -16.64
C ARG A 27 26.95 1.08 -16.90
N VAL A 28 27.50 1.14 -18.11
CA VAL A 28 28.77 0.46 -18.45
C VAL A 28 29.93 1.01 -17.60
N SER A 29 29.98 2.33 -17.43
CA SER A 29 30.97 2.99 -16.56
C SER A 29 30.83 2.56 -15.09
N GLN A 30 29.60 2.52 -14.56
CA GLN A 30 29.32 2.03 -13.20
C GLN A 30 29.77 0.58 -12.98
N MET A 31 29.53 -0.31 -13.95
CA MET A 31 30.01 -1.71 -13.90
C MET A 31 31.54 -1.80 -13.85
N ALA A 32 32.26 -0.92 -14.54
CA ALA A 32 33.72 -0.88 -14.51
C ALA A 32 34.31 -0.23 -13.23
N ILE A 33 33.52 0.51 -12.45
CA ILE A 33 33.98 1.38 -11.35
C ILE A 33 33.69 0.77 -9.95
N SER A 34 33.38 -0.53 -9.88
CA SER A 34 32.94 -1.29 -8.69
C SER A 34 33.77 -1.12 -7.38
N ARG A 35 35.01 -0.60 -7.44
CA ARG A 35 35.87 -0.36 -6.26
C ARG A 35 36.58 1.01 -6.27
N ARG A 36 35.82 2.11 -6.28
CA ARG A 36 36.35 3.41 -5.80
C ARG A 36 36.09 3.60 -4.31
N PRO A 37 37.02 4.20 -3.54
CA PRO A 37 36.72 4.67 -2.19
C PRO A 37 35.71 5.81 -2.26
N ILE A 38 34.87 5.93 -1.22
CA ILE A 38 33.92 7.04 -1.06
C ILE A 38 34.73 8.32 -0.88
N VAL A 39 34.44 9.33 -1.70
CA VAL A 39 35.05 10.66 -1.59
C VAL A 39 34.19 11.51 -0.66
N GLN A 40 34.79 12.48 0.05
CA GLN A 40 34.12 13.28 1.08
C GLN A 40 32.96 14.17 0.56
N GLU A 41 32.73 14.20 -0.75
CA GLU A 41 31.66 14.93 -1.45
C GLU A 41 30.56 13.98 -2.01
N ASP A 42 30.68 12.66 -1.85
CA ASP A 42 29.68 11.69 -2.33
C ASP A 42 28.37 11.80 -1.54
N ILE A 43 27.31 12.31 -2.18
CA ILE A 43 25.96 12.32 -1.61
C ILE A 43 25.46 10.88 -1.41
N LEU A 44 25.29 10.51 -0.14
CA LEU A 44 24.73 9.23 0.30
C LEU A 44 23.20 9.30 0.26
N VAL A 45 22.58 8.29 -0.34
CA VAL A 45 21.13 8.17 -0.49
C VAL A 45 20.67 6.96 0.30
N PHE A 46 20.03 7.22 1.44
CA PHE A 46 19.45 6.20 2.31
C PHE A 46 18.12 5.72 1.72
N ARG A 47 18.08 4.46 1.31
CA ARG A 47 16.94 3.84 0.64
C ARG A 47 15.67 3.90 1.49
N SER A 48 15.77 3.46 2.74
CA SER A 48 14.69 3.48 3.72
C SER A 48 14.05 4.87 3.84
N LEU A 49 14.84 5.91 4.06
CA LEU A 49 14.36 7.30 4.18
C LEU A 49 13.70 7.83 2.89
N VAL A 50 14.20 7.47 1.70
CA VAL A 50 13.59 7.91 0.43
C VAL A 50 12.28 7.15 0.14
N GLU A 51 12.16 5.89 0.58
CA GLU A 51 10.91 5.14 0.45
C GLU A 51 9.86 5.57 1.49
N GLU A 52 10.24 5.87 2.74
CA GLU A 52 9.40 6.51 3.76
C GLU A 52 8.84 7.86 3.27
N ARG A 53 9.73 8.76 2.82
CA ARG A 53 9.32 10.07 2.27
C ARG A 53 8.50 9.96 1.00
N PHE A 54 8.62 8.88 0.24
CA PHE A 54 7.74 8.64 -0.90
C PHE A 54 6.31 8.29 -0.46
N GLU A 55 6.14 7.45 0.56
CA GLU A 55 4.79 7.13 1.08
C GLU A 55 4.16 8.33 1.82
N ASP A 56 4.95 9.19 2.48
CA ASP A 56 4.49 10.50 2.98
C ASP A 56 3.89 11.35 1.86
N ILE A 57 4.64 11.54 0.77
CA ILE A 57 4.23 12.34 -0.39
C ILE A 57 3.01 11.71 -1.07
N ALA A 58 3.00 10.39 -1.27
CA ALA A 58 1.86 9.67 -1.82
C ALA A 58 0.61 9.83 -0.95
N THR A 59 0.75 9.83 0.38
CA THR A 59 -0.36 10.02 1.32
C THR A 59 -0.89 11.46 1.29
N GLN A 60 -0.02 12.46 1.22
CA GLN A 60 -0.43 13.87 1.02
C GLN A 60 -1.16 14.06 -0.33
N LEU A 61 -0.72 13.39 -1.40
CA LEU A 61 -1.35 13.47 -2.72
C LEU A 61 -2.68 12.69 -2.79
N ARG A 62 -2.81 11.55 -2.10
CA ARG A 62 -4.09 10.83 -1.89
C ARG A 62 -5.12 11.68 -1.12
N GLY A 63 -4.68 12.65 -0.33
CA GLY A 63 -5.55 13.62 0.37
C GLY A 63 -6.10 14.75 -0.50
N SER A 64 -5.97 14.66 -1.83
CA SER A 64 -6.42 15.65 -2.80
C SER A 64 -7.23 15.00 -3.94
N HIS A 65 -7.43 15.68 -5.06
CA HIS A 65 -8.26 15.19 -6.17
C HIS A 65 -7.71 13.94 -6.93
N TRP A 66 -6.51 13.43 -6.60
CA TRP A 66 -5.88 12.31 -7.30
C TRP A 66 -6.27 10.94 -6.71
N THR A 67 -6.70 10.01 -7.58
CA THR A 67 -7.34 8.74 -7.16
C THR A 67 -6.50 7.48 -7.42
N SER A 68 -5.80 7.39 -8.56
CA SER A 68 -5.10 6.17 -9.00
C SER A 68 -3.65 6.45 -9.39
N THR A 69 -3.42 7.49 -10.18
CA THR A 69 -2.12 8.11 -10.39
C THR A 69 -2.19 9.61 -10.10
N CYS A 70 -1.04 10.25 -9.97
CA CYS A 70 -0.89 11.69 -9.73
C CYS A 70 0.19 12.25 -10.65
N VAL A 71 -0.04 13.45 -11.18
CA VAL A 71 0.93 14.20 -11.99
C VAL A 71 1.16 15.56 -11.34
N ILE A 72 2.41 15.87 -10.98
CA ILE A 72 2.79 17.17 -10.41
C ILE A 72 3.97 17.78 -11.15
N THR A 73 4.13 19.10 -11.02
CA THR A 73 5.32 19.81 -11.51
C THR A 73 6.57 19.45 -10.71
N THR A 74 7.75 19.66 -11.30
CA THR A 74 9.02 19.56 -10.58
C THR A 74 9.13 20.65 -9.51
N THR A 75 8.45 21.80 -9.65
CA THR A 75 8.35 22.83 -8.60
C THR A 75 7.62 22.33 -7.36
N LYS A 76 6.44 21.70 -7.53
CA LYS A 76 5.68 21.09 -6.43
C LYS A 76 6.43 19.91 -5.81
N PHE A 77 7.00 19.03 -6.64
CA PHE A 77 7.83 17.92 -6.15
C PHE A 77 9.02 18.38 -5.27
N ASN A 78 9.77 19.40 -5.72
CA ASN A 78 10.91 19.92 -4.96
C ASN A 78 10.50 20.51 -3.59
N SER A 79 9.25 20.97 -3.43
CA SER A 79 8.77 21.57 -2.18
C SER A 79 8.58 20.57 -1.03
N PHE A 80 8.59 19.26 -1.31
CA PHE A 80 8.58 18.20 -0.30
C PHE A 80 9.97 17.92 0.32
N PHE A 81 11.03 18.60 -0.14
CA PHE A 81 12.41 18.38 0.31
C PHE A 81 13.07 19.70 0.75
N TYR A 82 13.98 19.62 1.72
CA TYR A 82 14.71 20.79 2.21
C TYR A 82 15.74 21.31 1.19
N GLY A 83 16.37 20.41 0.42
CA GLY A 83 17.35 20.76 -0.62
C GLY A 83 16.93 20.29 -2.02
N ARG A 84 17.30 21.09 -3.04
CA ARG A 84 17.17 20.70 -4.47
C ARG A 84 17.94 19.43 -4.79
N GLU A 85 19.10 19.24 -4.17
CA GLU A 85 19.95 18.06 -4.39
C GLU A 85 19.32 16.79 -3.81
N ASP A 86 18.62 16.90 -2.67
CA ASP A 86 17.88 15.80 -2.04
C ASP A 86 16.70 15.39 -2.91
N ALA A 87 15.91 16.37 -3.38
CA ALA A 87 14.82 16.14 -4.33
C ALA A 87 15.33 15.47 -5.62
N HIS A 88 16.45 15.96 -6.18
CA HIS A 88 17.03 15.37 -7.38
C HIS A 88 17.51 13.92 -7.14
N ALA A 89 18.16 13.65 -6.01
CA ALA A 89 18.58 12.30 -5.64
C ALA A 89 17.37 11.35 -5.44
N ALA A 90 16.33 11.80 -4.75
CA ALA A 90 15.08 11.06 -4.58
C ALA A 90 14.39 10.78 -5.92
N LEU A 91 14.31 11.77 -6.82
CA LEU A 91 13.73 11.61 -8.16
C LEU A 91 14.51 10.60 -9.01
N CYS A 92 15.84 10.63 -8.95
CA CYS A 92 16.70 9.64 -9.60
C CYS A 92 16.43 8.22 -9.06
N TYR A 93 16.37 8.06 -7.74
CA TYR A 93 16.09 6.79 -7.08
C TYR A 93 14.69 6.23 -7.40
N LEU A 94 13.64 7.05 -7.27
CA LEU A 94 12.26 6.65 -7.52
C LEU A 94 12.03 6.30 -9.00
N THR A 95 12.67 7.02 -9.93
CA THR A 95 12.65 6.68 -11.35
C THR A 95 13.37 5.35 -11.63
N GLN A 96 14.51 5.11 -10.98
CA GLN A 96 15.26 3.85 -11.10
C GLN A 96 14.53 2.64 -10.53
N ARG A 97 13.76 2.81 -9.45
CA ARG A 97 12.85 1.80 -8.89
C ARG A 97 11.53 1.66 -9.65
N GLY A 98 11.25 2.55 -10.60
CA GLY A 98 9.95 2.62 -11.28
C GLY A 98 8.79 3.04 -10.38
N LYS A 99 9.05 3.58 -9.17
CA LYS A 99 8.03 4.23 -8.32
C LYS A 99 7.62 5.62 -8.86
N ALA A 100 8.39 6.19 -9.78
CA ALA A 100 8.08 7.45 -10.47
C ALA A 100 8.39 7.39 -11.97
N ARG A 101 7.77 8.27 -12.77
CA ARG A 101 8.20 8.62 -14.14
C ARG A 101 8.44 10.11 -14.26
N TYR A 102 9.51 10.47 -14.95
CA TYR A 102 9.80 11.85 -15.31
C TYR A 102 9.00 12.30 -16.55
N LEU A 103 8.55 13.54 -16.55
CA LEU A 103 7.78 14.20 -17.62
C LEU A 103 8.46 15.51 -18.02
N ALA A 104 8.50 15.82 -19.31
CA ALA A 104 8.99 17.12 -19.80
C ALA A 104 8.27 17.56 -21.09
N ILE A 105 7.60 18.70 -21.03
CA ILE A 105 6.91 19.34 -22.15
C ILE A 105 7.87 20.35 -22.78
N ARG A 106 8.51 19.99 -23.89
CA ARG A 106 9.42 20.89 -24.63
C ARG A 106 8.64 21.74 -25.64
N LYS A 107 8.00 22.81 -25.14
CA LYS A 107 7.39 23.90 -25.91
C LYS A 107 8.16 25.21 -25.64
N GLU A 108 7.55 26.36 -25.93
CA GLU A 108 8.14 27.70 -25.71
C GLU A 108 8.55 27.92 -24.25
N ASP A 109 7.65 27.67 -23.30
CA ASP A 109 7.98 27.45 -21.89
C ASP A 109 8.17 25.95 -21.61
N PRO A 110 9.36 25.48 -21.19
CA PRO A 110 9.57 24.09 -20.83
C PRO A 110 8.97 23.77 -19.45
N VAL A 111 7.97 22.87 -19.43
CA VAL A 111 7.34 22.42 -18.17
C VAL A 111 7.85 21.02 -17.81
N GLU A 112 8.49 20.91 -16.65
CA GLU A 112 9.03 19.66 -16.11
C GLU A 112 8.15 19.13 -14.96
N GLY A 113 7.99 17.82 -14.87
CA GLY A 113 7.09 17.19 -13.91
C GLY A 113 7.39 15.72 -13.63
N VAL A 114 6.58 15.14 -12.74
CA VAL A 114 6.74 13.76 -12.28
C VAL A 114 5.35 13.10 -12.15
N LYS A 115 5.22 11.89 -12.72
CA LYS A 115 4.05 11.00 -12.53
C LYS A 115 4.35 9.97 -11.45
N PHE A 116 3.41 9.81 -10.52
CA PHE A 116 3.44 8.84 -9.43
C PHE A 116 2.22 7.93 -9.47
N PRO A 117 2.35 6.65 -9.11
CA PRO A 117 1.20 5.81 -8.77
C PRO A 117 0.76 6.11 -7.33
N LEU A 118 -0.55 6.09 -7.07
CA LEU A 118 -1.09 6.18 -5.71
C LEU A 118 -1.60 4.83 -5.18
N VAL A 119 -1.95 3.92 -6.09
CA VAL A 119 -2.50 2.57 -5.78
C VAL A 119 -1.56 1.43 -6.21
N SER A 120 -0.72 1.65 -7.24
CA SER A 120 0.22 0.66 -7.77
C SER A 120 1.62 0.80 -7.16
N ALA A 121 2.35 -0.31 -6.98
CA ALA A 121 3.78 -0.28 -6.62
C ALA A 121 4.69 0.27 -7.73
N HIS A 122 4.21 0.34 -8.98
CA HIS A 122 4.96 0.81 -10.14
C HIS A 122 4.19 1.86 -10.96
N ALA A 123 4.91 2.90 -11.36
CA ALA A 123 4.42 3.99 -12.19
C ALA A 123 4.21 3.50 -13.65
N PRO A 124 2.99 3.65 -14.22
CA PRO A 124 2.71 3.22 -15.58
C PRO A 124 3.53 4.00 -16.63
N ALA A 125 3.45 3.57 -17.88
CA ALA A 125 4.13 4.27 -18.97
C ALA A 125 3.56 5.69 -19.16
N VAL A 126 4.43 6.64 -19.54
CA VAL A 126 4.03 8.02 -19.85
C VAL A 126 3.22 8.05 -21.15
N SER A 127 2.03 8.60 -21.08
CA SER A 127 1.15 8.86 -22.21
C SER A 127 1.18 10.35 -22.61
N LYS A 128 0.64 10.68 -23.79
CA LYS A 128 0.42 12.09 -24.17
C LYS A 128 -0.52 12.80 -23.17
N PHE A 129 -1.53 12.09 -22.68
CA PHE A 129 -2.52 12.61 -21.73
C PHE A 129 -1.88 13.05 -20.40
N ASP A 130 -0.79 12.40 -19.97
CA ASP A 130 -0.02 12.82 -18.79
C ASP A 130 0.69 14.16 -19.00
N CYS A 131 1.16 14.42 -20.22
CA CYS A 131 1.74 15.72 -20.59
C CYS A 131 0.67 16.82 -20.68
N ASP A 132 -0.50 16.52 -21.26
CA ASP A 132 -1.60 17.48 -21.32
C ASP A 132 -2.16 17.76 -19.90
N THR A 133 -2.16 16.77 -19.00
CA THR A 133 -2.50 16.90 -17.57
C THR A 133 -1.44 17.73 -16.81
N LEU A 134 -0.15 17.47 -17.02
CA LEU A 134 0.94 18.27 -16.43
C LEU A 134 0.85 19.75 -16.83
N HIS A 135 0.46 20.04 -18.07
CA HIS A 135 0.23 21.40 -18.51
C HIS A 135 -0.92 22.07 -17.74
N LEU A 136 -2.01 21.35 -17.47
CA LEU A 136 -3.15 21.87 -16.72
C LEU A 136 -2.79 22.14 -15.24
N VAL A 137 -2.05 21.25 -14.59
CA VAL A 137 -1.52 21.46 -13.21
C VAL A 137 -0.52 22.61 -13.16
N TRP A 138 0.29 22.81 -14.20
CA TRP A 138 1.14 24.00 -14.30
C TRP A 138 0.32 25.29 -14.50
N GLN A 139 -0.79 25.25 -15.24
CA GLN A 139 -1.70 26.39 -15.36
C GLN A 139 -2.41 26.72 -14.04
N GLU A 140 -2.80 25.70 -13.27
CA GLU A 140 -3.30 25.84 -11.88
C GLU A 140 -2.27 26.56 -11.00
N GLU A 141 -1.03 26.06 -10.92
CA GLU A 141 0.06 26.70 -10.16
C GLU A 141 0.33 28.14 -10.61
N LYS A 142 0.22 28.44 -11.91
CA LYS A 142 0.40 29.79 -12.45
C LYS A 142 -0.77 30.71 -12.11
N LEU A 143 -2.00 30.23 -12.12
CA LEU A 143 -3.17 30.99 -11.68
C LEU A 143 -3.09 31.28 -10.18
N GLN A 144 -2.66 30.32 -9.35
CA GLN A 144 -2.47 30.54 -7.91
C GLN A 144 -1.39 31.61 -7.64
N GLN A 145 -0.27 31.56 -8.37
CA GLN A 145 0.78 32.60 -8.29
C GLN A 145 0.24 34.00 -8.67
N GLN A 146 -0.72 34.12 -9.60
CA GLN A 146 -1.38 35.39 -9.91
C GLN A 146 -2.40 35.80 -8.83
N PHE A 147 -3.16 34.84 -8.28
CA PHE A 147 -4.08 35.08 -7.16
C PHE A 147 -3.35 35.64 -5.95
N ASP A 148 -2.25 35.03 -5.52
CA ASP A 148 -1.45 35.47 -4.37
C ASP A 148 -0.93 36.90 -4.54
N VAL A 149 -0.52 37.27 -5.75
CA VAL A 149 -0.07 38.63 -6.08
C VAL A 149 -1.23 39.63 -6.08
N LEU A 150 -2.40 39.24 -6.58
CA LEU A 150 -3.62 40.06 -6.54
C LEU A 150 -4.11 40.27 -5.10
N ASP A 151 -4.08 39.24 -4.26
CA ASP A 151 -4.57 39.30 -2.89
C ASP A 151 -3.66 40.16 -1.99
N ARG A 152 -2.33 39.99 -2.10
CA ARG A 152 -1.37 40.89 -1.43
C ARG A 152 -1.55 42.35 -1.86
N ARG A 153 -1.85 42.62 -3.14
CA ARG A 153 -2.14 43.98 -3.65
C ARG A 153 -3.48 44.52 -3.15
N TRP A 154 -4.50 43.67 -3.03
CA TRP A 154 -5.79 43.98 -2.41
C TRP A 154 -5.61 44.35 -0.93
N GLU A 155 -4.86 43.56 -0.16
CA GLU A 155 -4.57 43.87 1.24
C GLU A 155 -3.83 45.20 1.40
N ILE A 156 -2.75 45.42 0.63
CA ILE A 156 -1.93 46.63 0.74
C ILE A 156 -2.76 47.87 0.40
N SER A 157 -3.58 47.83 -0.65
CA SER A 157 -4.49 48.94 -0.98
C SER A 157 -5.58 49.14 0.07
N ARG A 158 -6.15 48.06 0.64
CA ARG A 158 -7.13 48.15 1.73
C ARG A 158 -6.52 48.71 3.03
N ARG A 159 -5.30 48.33 3.37
CA ARG A 159 -4.54 48.88 4.51
C ARG A 159 -4.18 50.35 4.29
N ALA A 160 -3.74 50.73 3.08
CA ALA A 160 -3.50 52.12 2.71
C ALA A 160 -4.75 53.00 2.81
N ALA A 161 -5.91 52.51 2.34
CA ALA A 161 -7.20 53.20 2.47
C ALA A 161 -7.55 53.50 3.94
N LEU A 162 -7.37 52.52 4.83
CA LEU A 162 -7.62 52.68 6.27
C LEU A 162 -6.65 53.67 6.93
N MET A 163 -5.39 53.73 6.48
CA MET A 163 -4.41 54.70 6.97
C MET A 163 -4.71 56.13 6.49
N SER A 164 -5.01 56.34 5.21
CA SER A 164 -5.46 57.64 4.69
C SER A 164 -6.73 58.13 5.39
N PHE A 165 -7.69 57.23 5.63
CA PHE A 165 -8.93 57.57 6.35
C PHE A 165 -8.64 58.02 7.80
N LYS A 166 -7.78 57.29 8.53
CA LYS A 166 -7.34 57.69 9.88
C LYS A 166 -6.56 59.01 9.90
N ALA A 167 -5.82 59.32 8.84
CA ALA A 167 -5.12 60.58 8.67
C ALA A 167 -6.02 61.75 8.20
N GLY A 168 -7.31 61.52 7.98
CA GLY A 168 -8.26 62.53 7.49
C GLY A 168 -8.22 62.79 5.98
N ASP A 169 -7.31 62.15 5.24
CA ASP A 169 -7.21 62.26 3.78
C ASP A 169 -8.33 61.45 3.09
N LYS A 170 -9.47 62.11 2.91
CA LYS A 170 -10.65 61.58 2.21
C LYS A 170 -10.37 61.26 0.73
N GLN A 171 -9.44 61.97 0.06
CA GLN A 171 -9.18 61.75 -1.36
C GLN A 171 -8.26 60.55 -1.60
N GLY A 172 -7.16 60.43 -0.84
CA GLY A 172 -6.31 59.24 -0.85
C GLY A 172 -7.07 57.99 -0.41
N ALA A 173 -7.89 58.08 0.66
CA ALA A 173 -8.74 56.99 1.09
C ALA A 173 -9.67 56.51 -0.04
N PHE A 174 -10.37 57.43 -0.73
CA PHE A 174 -11.25 57.08 -1.86
C PHE A 174 -10.48 56.46 -3.04
N ARG A 175 -9.29 56.97 -3.37
CA ARG A 175 -8.43 56.39 -4.41
C ARG A 175 -8.02 54.94 -4.08
N TYR A 176 -7.59 54.70 -2.84
CA TYR A 176 -7.20 53.35 -2.40
C TYR A 176 -8.39 52.39 -2.30
N VAL A 177 -9.58 52.85 -1.88
CA VAL A 177 -10.82 52.03 -1.92
C VAL A 177 -11.19 51.64 -3.35
N ARG A 178 -11.11 52.56 -4.32
CA ARG A 178 -11.34 52.25 -5.73
C ARG A 178 -10.33 51.22 -6.25
N GLN A 179 -9.07 51.34 -5.86
CA GLN A 179 -8.02 50.39 -6.22
C GLN A 179 -8.26 49.00 -5.61
N SER A 180 -8.60 48.92 -4.32
CA SER A 180 -8.90 47.63 -3.68
C SER A 180 -10.14 46.97 -4.26
N LYS A 181 -11.16 47.74 -4.70
CA LYS A 181 -12.31 47.16 -5.40
C LYS A 181 -11.91 46.51 -6.72
N LEU A 182 -11.10 47.17 -7.54
CA LEU A 182 -10.59 46.61 -8.80
C LEU A 182 -9.77 45.33 -8.58
N PHE A 183 -8.90 45.30 -7.56
CA PHE A 183 -8.17 44.06 -7.22
C PHE A 183 -9.11 42.95 -6.72
N SER A 184 -10.19 43.28 -6.00
CA SER A 184 -11.20 42.29 -5.59
C SER A 184 -11.96 41.71 -6.79
N GLU A 185 -12.30 42.53 -7.79
CA GLU A 185 -12.97 42.08 -9.01
C GLU A 185 -12.05 41.18 -9.86
N SER A 186 -10.76 41.49 -9.94
CA SER A 186 -9.75 40.62 -10.57
C SER A 186 -9.51 39.32 -9.79
N ARG A 187 -9.47 39.40 -8.44
CA ARG A 187 -9.29 38.23 -7.57
C ARG A 187 -10.43 37.23 -7.76
N ASN A 188 -11.69 37.70 -7.73
CA ASN A 188 -12.86 36.84 -7.91
C ASN A 188 -12.86 36.13 -9.27
N LYS A 189 -12.43 36.80 -10.36
CA LYS A 189 -12.27 36.19 -11.68
C LYS A 189 -11.16 35.13 -11.69
N CYS A 190 -10.09 35.34 -10.93
CA CYS A 190 -9.00 34.37 -10.80
C CYS A 190 -9.45 33.14 -10.00
N THR A 191 -10.22 33.31 -8.93
CA THR A 191 -10.86 32.23 -8.18
C THR A 191 -11.75 31.35 -9.07
N GLN A 192 -12.64 31.96 -9.86
CA GLN A 192 -13.53 31.24 -10.80
C GLN A 192 -12.78 30.44 -11.87
N LEU A 193 -11.57 30.87 -12.25
CA LEU A 193 -10.70 30.12 -13.16
C LEU A 193 -9.94 28.99 -12.46
N LEU A 194 -9.53 29.18 -11.19
CA LEU A 194 -8.92 28.15 -10.35
C LEU A 194 -9.91 27.02 -10.05
N GLU A 195 -11.09 27.35 -9.52
CA GLU A 195 -12.18 26.40 -9.22
C GLU A 195 -12.50 25.52 -10.43
N ARG A 196 -12.61 26.12 -11.61
CA ARG A 196 -12.87 25.42 -12.88
C ARG A 196 -11.69 24.55 -13.35
N VAL A 197 -10.45 24.93 -13.08
CA VAL A 197 -9.28 24.12 -13.42
C VAL A 197 -9.16 22.92 -12.49
N GLU A 198 -9.36 23.11 -11.19
CA GLU A 198 -9.39 22.03 -10.19
C GLU A 198 -10.53 21.04 -10.47
N GLU A 199 -11.73 21.52 -10.82
CA GLU A 199 -12.85 20.69 -11.28
C GLU A 199 -12.44 19.79 -12.45
N VAL A 200 -11.78 20.34 -13.48
CA VAL A 200 -11.34 19.57 -14.64
C VAL A 200 -10.24 18.57 -14.29
N ILE A 201 -9.32 18.88 -13.37
CA ILE A 201 -8.30 17.92 -12.91
C ILE A 201 -8.96 16.77 -12.11
N SER A 202 -9.96 17.07 -11.27
CA SER A 202 -10.74 16.07 -10.54
C SER A 202 -11.57 15.16 -11.48
N LEU A 203 -12.18 15.72 -12.52
CA LEU A 203 -12.85 14.97 -13.58
C LEU A 203 -11.86 14.08 -14.38
N ILE A 204 -10.63 14.55 -14.61
CA ILE A 204 -9.56 13.76 -15.23
C ILE A 204 -9.15 12.57 -14.34
N ALA A 205 -8.94 12.79 -13.04
CA ALA A 205 -8.52 11.73 -12.11
C ALA A 205 -9.61 10.67 -11.89
N SER A 206 -10.87 11.09 -11.78
CA SER A 206 -12.01 10.15 -11.71
C SER A 206 -12.22 9.39 -13.03
N ALA A 207 -11.97 10.01 -14.19
CA ALA A 207 -11.97 9.33 -15.49
C ALA A 207 -10.82 8.31 -15.64
N GLU A 208 -9.60 8.59 -15.15
CA GLU A 208 -8.49 7.62 -15.19
C GLU A 208 -8.83 6.37 -14.36
N SER A 209 -9.40 6.55 -13.16
CA SER A 209 -9.86 5.44 -12.31
C SER A 209 -11.01 4.65 -12.95
N THR A 210 -12.02 5.34 -13.48
CA THR A 210 -13.15 4.71 -14.19
C THR A 210 -12.68 3.88 -15.39
N LYS A 211 -11.68 4.37 -16.12
CA LYS A 211 -11.05 3.64 -17.23
C LYS A 211 -10.37 2.36 -16.73
N GLN A 212 -9.60 2.41 -15.65
CA GLN A 212 -8.92 1.24 -15.07
C GLN A 212 -9.93 0.16 -14.62
N VAL A 213 -11.05 0.56 -14.01
CA VAL A 213 -12.15 -0.35 -13.65
C VAL A 213 -12.76 -1.00 -14.91
N TYR A 214 -12.99 -0.23 -15.97
CA TYR A 214 -13.52 -0.75 -17.23
C TYR A 214 -12.56 -1.74 -17.92
N GLU A 215 -11.26 -1.44 -17.95
CA GLU A 215 -10.22 -2.35 -18.47
C GLU A 215 -10.17 -3.66 -17.65
N ALA A 216 -10.29 -3.60 -16.31
CA ALA A 216 -10.38 -4.79 -15.47
C ALA A 216 -11.63 -5.64 -15.74
N ILE A 217 -12.80 -5.01 -15.94
CA ILE A 217 -14.04 -5.71 -16.32
C ILE A 217 -13.89 -6.39 -17.69
N GLN A 218 -13.28 -5.72 -18.68
CA GLN A 218 -13.02 -6.33 -19.99
C GLN A 218 -12.09 -7.56 -19.89
N ILE A 219 -11.05 -7.50 -19.05
CA ILE A 219 -10.15 -8.64 -18.80
C ILE A 219 -10.93 -9.80 -18.15
N GLY A 220 -11.77 -9.53 -17.15
CA GLY A 220 -12.64 -10.54 -16.54
C GLY A 220 -13.60 -11.18 -17.55
N MET A 221 -14.29 -10.37 -18.36
CA MET A 221 -15.17 -10.85 -19.44
C MET A 221 -14.43 -11.69 -20.50
N LYS A 222 -13.16 -11.37 -20.78
CA LYS A 222 -12.32 -12.14 -21.71
C LYS A 222 -11.96 -13.49 -21.10
N ALA A 223 -11.46 -13.49 -19.86
CA ALA A 223 -11.10 -14.71 -19.12
C ALA A 223 -12.31 -15.66 -18.98
N MET A 224 -13.51 -15.14 -18.69
CA MET A 224 -14.73 -15.96 -18.64
C MET A 224 -15.05 -16.63 -19.98
N LYS A 225 -14.81 -15.97 -21.12
CA LYS A 225 -15.05 -16.55 -22.46
C LYS A 225 -13.96 -17.53 -22.89
N GLU A 226 -12.72 -17.31 -22.46
CA GLU A 226 -11.58 -18.20 -22.75
C GLU A 226 -11.58 -19.43 -21.83
N HIS A 227 -12.16 -19.30 -20.63
CA HIS A 227 -12.43 -20.38 -19.68
C HIS A 227 -13.93 -20.75 -19.65
N ASN A 228 -14.56 -20.83 -20.82
CA ASN A 228 -15.87 -21.47 -21.01
C ASN A 228 -15.75 -22.98 -20.71
N VAL A 229 -15.75 -23.35 -19.43
CA VAL A 229 -16.26 -24.66 -19.01
C VAL A 229 -17.78 -24.55 -19.17
N SER A 230 -18.35 -25.22 -20.17
CA SER A 230 -19.78 -25.13 -20.42
C SER A 230 -20.58 -25.81 -19.30
N ILE A 231 -21.87 -25.51 -19.20
CA ILE A 231 -22.73 -26.15 -18.18
C ILE A 231 -22.81 -27.65 -18.47
N GLU A 232 -22.75 -28.03 -19.74
CA GLU A 232 -22.69 -29.38 -20.27
C GLU A 232 -21.37 -30.08 -19.87
N ASP A 233 -20.23 -29.39 -19.89
CA ASP A 233 -18.96 -29.92 -19.39
C ASP A 233 -19.01 -30.19 -17.88
N ILE A 234 -19.51 -29.24 -17.08
CA ILE A 234 -19.67 -29.41 -15.62
C ILE A 234 -20.58 -30.61 -15.32
N ASN A 235 -21.70 -30.72 -16.04
CA ASN A 235 -22.66 -31.81 -15.86
C ASN A 235 -22.10 -33.17 -16.31
N THR A 236 -21.19 -33.18 -17.30
CA THR A 236 -20.48 -34.40 -17.73
C THR A 236 -19.47 -34.86 -16.68
N HIS A 237 -18.61 -33.97 -16.18
CA HIS A 237 -17.63 -34.30 -15.14
C HIS A 237 -18.31 -34.69 -13.81
N LEU A 238 -19.43 -34.04 -13.43
CA LEU A 238 -20.22 -34.46 -12.27
C LEU A 238 -20.78 -35.88 -12.43
N LYS A 239 -21.30 -36.21 -13.62
CA LYS A 239 -21.78 -37.56 -13.91
C LYS A 239 -20.66 -38.60 -13.90
N GLU A 240 -19.49 -38.28 -14.45
CA GLU A 240 -18.30 -39.15 -14.37
C GLU A 240 -17.87 -39.38 -12.91
N VAL A 241 -17.94 -38.36 -12.06
CA VAL A 241 -17.71 -38.50 -10.61
C VAL A 241 -18.77 -39.38 -9.95
N ASP A 242 -20.05 -39.24 -10.26
CA ASP A 242 -21.12 -40.10 -9.73
C ASP A 242 -20.96 -41.56 -10.20
N ASP A 243 -20.62 -41.79 -11.46
CA ASP A 243 -20.35 -43.13 -12.02
C ASP A 243 -19.10 -43.76 -11.38
N LEU A 244 -18.04 -42.97 -11.11
CA LEU A 244 -16.85 -43.42 -10.37
C LEU A 244 -17.14 -43.69 -8.89
N VAL A 245 -17.95 -42.87 -8.21
CA VAL A 245 -18.39 -43.10 -6.83
C VAL A 245 -19.28 -44.34 -6.74
N ALA A 246 -20.14 -44.58 -7.74
CA ALA A 246 -20.93 -45.80 -7.85
C ALA A 246 -20.06 -47.04 -8.12
N ALA A 247 -18.98 -46.91 -8.91
CA ALA A 247 -18.00 -47.97 -9.12
C ALA A 247 -17.22 -48.26 -7.83
N GLN A 248 -16.71 -47.23 -7.14
CA GLN A 248 -15.99 -47.40 -5.87
C GLN A 248 -16.87 -48.01 -4.77
N ARG A 249 -18.15 -47.61 -4.68
CA ARG A 249 -19.10 -48.24 -3.75
C ARG A 249 -19.33 -49.72 -4.07
N LYS A 250 -19.39 -50.11 -5.35
CA LYS A 250 -19.46 -51.53 -5.76
C LYS A 250 -18.17 -52.28 -5.41
N ILE A 251 -17.00 -51.65 -5.53
CA ILE A 251 -15.71 -52.22 -5.13
C ILE A 251 -15.67 -52.43 -3.61
N ASN A 252 -16.05 -51.43 -2.80
CA ASN A 252 -16.11 -51.57 -1.35
C ASN A 252 -17.07 -52.71 -0.92
N VAL A 253 -18.29 -52.73 -1.45
CA VAL A 253 -19.25 -53.84 -1.17
C VAL A 253 -18.71 -55.19 -1.64
N ALA A 254 -17.96 -55.25 -2.75
CA ALA A 254 -17.33 -56.48 -3.22
C ALA A 254 -16.10 -56.91 -2.40
N LEU A 255 -15.49 -56.01 -1.62
CA LEU A 255 -14.45 -56.30 -0.64
C LEU A 255 -15.06 -56.72 0.71
N GLU A 256 -16.13 -56.04 1.15
CA GLU A 256 -16.91 -56.38 2.35
C GLU A 256 -17.63 -57.73 2.21
N SER A 257 -18.00 -58.13 0.98
CA SER A 257 -18.58 -59.44 0.66
C SER A 257 -17.60 -60.41 -0.03
N ALA A 258 -16.32 -60.06 -0.12
CA ALA A 258 -15.29 -61.04 -0.45
C ALA A 258 -15.20 -62.05 0.70
N PRO A 259 -15.19 -63.38 0.42
CA PRO A 259 -14.99 -64.35 1.49
C PRO A 259 -13.60 -64.20 2.10
N LEU A 260 -13.52 -63.57 3.27
CA LEU A 260 -12.36 -63.69 4.15
C LEU A 260 -12.26 -65.17 4.54
N HIS A 261 -11.28 -65.85 3.95
CA HIS A 261 -11.02 -67.25 4.29
C HIS A 261 -10.51 -67.31 5.73
N SER A 262 -11.35 -67.83 6.62
CA SER A 262 -11.07 -68.16 8.02
C SER A 262 -9.65 -68.72 8.18
N LEU A 263 -8.85 -68.00 8.97
CA LEU A 263 -7.55 -68.39 9.53
C LEU A 263 -7.32 -67.85 10.96
N ALA A 264 -8.28 -67.09 11.49
CA ALA A 264 -8.48 -66.84 12.91
C ALA A 264 -9.95 -67.17 13.19
N ASP A 265 -10.20 -67.96 14.23
CA ASP A 265 -11.56 -68.24 14.69
C ASP A 265 -12.02 -67.08 15.60
N GLU A 266 -13.33 -66.85 15.72
CA GLU A 266 -13.86 -65.74 16.54
C GLU A 266 -13.38 -65.84 18.01
N GLU A 267 -13.20 -67.06 18.52
CA GLU A 267 -12.68 -67.34 19.87
C GLU A 267 -11.22 -66.87 20.08
N ASP A 268 -10.39 -66.91 19.03
CA ASP A 268 -8.99 -66.48 19.00
C ASP A 268 -8.88 -64.94 18.99
N ILE A 269 -9.78 -64.28 18.25
CA ILE A 269 -9.91 -62.81 18.22
C ILE A 269 -10.47 -62.30 19.56
N GLU A 270 -11.45 -62.98 20.14
CA GLU A 270 -12.01 -62.64 21.44
C GLU A 270 -10.99 -62.86 22.58
N GLU A 271 -10.05 -63.80 22.43
CA GLU A 271 -8.93 -63.99 23.37
C GLU A 271 -7.87 -62.90 23.27
N GLU A 272 -7.45 -62.53 22.06
CA GLU A 272 -6.57 -61.36 21.85
C GLU A 272 -7.23 -60.06 22.33
N PHE A 273 -8.55 -59.89 22.18
CA PHE A 273 -9.27 -58.74 22.72
C PHE A 273 -9.25 -58.72 24.26
N ARG A 274 -9.51 -59.85 24.92
CA ARG A 274 -9.38 -59.98 26.38
C ARG A 274 -7.95 -59.74 26.87
N ASN A 275 -6.94 -60.19 26.13
CA ASN A 275 -5.53 -59.91 26.41
C ASN A 275 -5.24 -58.40 26.32
N LEU A 276 -5.79 -57.70 25.32
CA LEU A 276 -5.63 -56.25 25.16
C LEU A 276 -6.39 -55.45 26.25
N GLU A 277 -7.56 -55.90 26.71
CA GLU A 277 -8.24 -55.32 27.86
C GLU A 277 -7.42 -55.51 29.15
N ALA A 278 -6.89 -56.71 29.39
CA ALA A 278 -6.03 -57.01 30.54
C ALA A 278 -4.71 -56.21 30.50
N GLU A 279 -4.07 -56.07 29.33
CA GLU A 279 -2.87 -55.25 29.14
C GLU A 279 -3.15 -53.74 29.20
N LEU A 280 -4.42 -53.33 29.28
CA LEU A 280 -4.85 -51.96 29.56
C LEU A 280 -5.13 -51.76 31.05
N GLU A 281 -5.75 -52.74 31.74
CA GLU A 281 -5.93 -52.70 33.21
C GLU A 281 -4.59 -52.78 33.95
N ASP A 282 -3.67 -53.67 33.55
CA ASP A 282 -2.34 -53.85 34.19
C ASP A 282 -1.44 -52.61 34.06
N LYS A 283 -1.78 -51.68 33.16
CA LYS A 283 -1.11 -50.38 33.01
C LYS A 283 -1.74 -49.26 33.84
N ILE A 284 -2.82 -49.51 34.58
CA ILE A 284 -3.58 -48.50 35.33
C ILE A 284 -3.75 -48.92 36.82
N SER A 285 -2.66 -49.30 37.49
CA SER A 285 -2.45 -48.97 38.91
C SER A 285 -0.98 -49.03 39.34
N PRO A 286 -0.51 -48.21 40.32
CA PRO A 286 0.93 -47.97 40.51
C PRO A 286 1.50 -48.45 41.85
N VAL A 287 2.66 -49.12 41.83
CA VAL A 287 3.61 -49.14 42.95
C VAL A 287 5.05 -49.15 42.43
N HIS A 288 5.90 -48.24 42.93
CA HIS A 288 7.34 -48.45 42.98
C HIS A 288 7.70 -48.85 44.41
N VAL A 289 8.42 -49.97 44.57
CA VAL A 289 8.78 -50.53 45.88
C VAL A 289 10.21 -50.14 46.23
N GLU A 290 10.41 -49.51 47.38
CA GLU A 290 11.38 -49.93 48.42
C GLU A 290 11.28 -49.05 49.67
N GLU A 291 11.36 -49.68 50.85
CA GLU A 291 11.64 -49.01 52.13
C GLU A 291 12.86 -49.71 52.76
N PRO A 292 13.74 -48.94 53.42
CA PRO A 292 14.10 -49.35 54.78
C PRO A 292 13.86 -48.24 55.82
N GLU A 293 13.24 -48.65 56.92
CA GLU A 293 12.94 -47.90 58.15
C GLU A 293 14.13 -47.09 58.74
N PRO A 294 13.90 -46.18 59.72
CA PRO A 294 12.82 -45.18 59.80
C PRO A 294 13.33 -43.81 60.37
N VAL A 295 12.51 -42.75 60.38
CA VAL A 295 12.24 -41.87 61.56
C VAL A 295 10.96 -41.05 61.32
N LEU A 296 9.87 -41.47 61.97
CA LEU A 296 8.77 -40.67 62.58
C LEU A 296 8.02 -39.58 61.76
N HIS A 297 6.73 -39.87 61.53
CA HIS A 297 5.56 -38.96 61.60
C HIS A 297 5.37 -37.84 60.55
N ALA A 298 4.15 -37.51 60.09
CA ALA A 298 2.83 -38.18 60.19
C ALA A 298 1.78 -37.42 59.33
N ASN A 299 0.89 -38.15 58.62
CA ASN A 299 -0.39 -37.71 58.04
C ASN A 299 -0.35 -36.60 56.94
N ASP A 300 -1.29 -36.46 56.02
CA ASP A 300 -2.31 -37.37 55.43
C ASP A 300 -2.73 -36.80 54.05
N ASP A 301 -3.40 -37.63 53.24
CA ASP A 301 -4.31 -37.33 52.11
C ASP A 301 -3.99 -36.22 51.08
N SER A 302 -3.75 -36.69 49.86
CA SER A 302 -4.30 -36.11 48.61
C SER A 302 -5.45 -37.03 48.11
N PRO A 303 -6.08 -36.85 46.93
CA PRO A 303 -6.02 -35.74 45.95
C PRO A 303 -7.45 -35.14 45.76
N ASP A 304 -8.12 -34.89 44.63
CA ASP A 304 -7.82 -34.86 43.17
C ASP A 304 -8.89 -33.98 42.44
N GLU A 305 -9.03 -34.13 41.12
CA GLU A 305 -10.17 -33.84 40.21
C GLU A 305 -10.96 -32.53 40.43
N THR A 306 -10.87 -31.52 39.55
CA THR A 306 -11.31 -31.44 38.12
C THR A 306 -12.84 -31.47 37.88
N VAL A 307 -13.24 -30.86 36.76
CA VAL A 307 -14.55 -30.95 36.09
C VAL A 307 -15.86 -30.64 36.86
N GLU A 308 -16.02 -29.40 37.36
CA GLU A 308 -17.34 -28.74 37.29
C GLU A 308 -17.28 -27.29 36.74
N SER A 309 -16.49 -27.10 35.68
CA SER A 309 -16.53 -25.87 34.86
C SER A 309 -17.74 -25.83 33.92
N LEU A 310 -18.97 -25.80 34.46
CA LEU A 310 -20.16 -25.34 33.74
C LEU A 310 -21.22 -24.80 34.72
N SER A 311 -21.83 -23.66 34.38
CA SER A 311 -23.02 -23.12 35.06
C SER A 311 -22.85 -22.64 36.52
N ASN A 312 -21.98 -21.66 36.78
CA ASN A 312 -22.28 -20.55 37.70
C ASN A 312 -21.32 -19.36 37.55
N ASN A 313 -21.67 -18.23 38.17
CA ASN A 313 -20.80 -17.06 38.41
C ASN A 313 -20.39 -16.17 37.22
N LEU A 314 -21.27 -15.95 36.25
CA LEU A 314 -21.24 -14.71 35.42
C LEU A 314 -21.82 -13.51 36.21
N SER A 315 -21.51 -13.43 37.51
CA SER A 315 -22.25 -12.61 38.48
C SER A 315 -21.44 -12.37 39.76
N SER A 316 -21.14 -11.09 40.03
CA SER A 316 -20.34 -10.59 41.16
C SER A 316 -18.83 -10.97 41.10
N MET A 317 -17.90 -10.22 41.71
CA MET A 317 -18.07 -9.06 42.59
C MET A 317 -17.46 -7.76 42.01
N LYS A 318 -18.10 -6.65 42.39
CA LYS A 318 -17.70 -5.27 42.09
C LYS A 318 -17.26 -4.62 43.40
N LEU A 319 -16.12 -3.91 43.41
CA LEU A 319 -15.55 -3.11 44.51
C LEU A 319 -15.15 -3.91 45.78
N GLY A 320 -13.97 -3.57 46.31
CA GLY A 320 -13.48 -4.06 47.61
C GLY A 320 -12.08 -3.49 47.87
N ALA A 321 -11.98 -2.49 48.74
CA ALA A 321 -10.73 -1.76 48.98
C ALA A 321 -9.90 -2.37 50.10
N MET A 322 -8.57 -2.28 49.96
CA MET A 322 -7.62 -1.90 51.02
C MET A 322 -6.52 -1.04 50.39
#